data_AF-A0A838P4C8-F1
#
_entry.id   AF-A0A838P4C8-F1
#
_cell.length_a   1.000
_cell.length_b   1.000
_cell.length_c   1.000
_cell.angle_alpha   90.00
_cell.angle_beta   90.00
_cell.angle_gamma   90.00
#
_symmetry.space_group_name_H-M   'P 1'
#
loop_
_entity.id
_entity.type
_entity.pdbx_description
1 polymer ?
#
loop_
_entity_poly.entity_id
_entity_poly.type
_entity_poly.pdbx_seq_one_letter_code
_entity_poly.pdbx_strand_id
1 'polypeptide(L)'
;MSASWSSLAARLALRGLLDPRLGIDLLRTTWAFRRRAWWTRAPFLPLPDPTYLRWRMYTAYADEHAVPPAEDVVRFARWRRETMGL
;
A
#
# COMPACT_ATOMS: atom_id res chain seq x y z
N MET A 1 18.54 6.89 -6.62
CA MET A 1 17.44 7.80 -6.21
C MET A 1 16.87 7.24 -4.93
N SER A 2 16.91 7.98 -3.81
CA SER A 2 16.26 7.57 -2.57
C SER A 2 14.77 7.33 -2.87
N ALA A 3 14.32 6.09 -2.74
CA ALA A 3 12.92 5.77 -2.89
C ALA A 3 12.19 6.44 -1.73
N SER A 4 11.22 7.30 -2.04
CA SER A 4 10.38 7.97 -1.04
C SER A 4 9.01 7.32 -1.06
N TRP A 5 8.40 7.18 0.12
CA TRP A 5 7.00 6.76 0.24
C TRP A 5 6.05 7.65 -0.58
N SER A 6 6.34 8.94 -0.71
CA SER A 6 5.54 9.86 -1.53
C SER A 6 5.65 9.56 -3.03
N SER A 7 6.86 9.25 -3.53
CA SER A 7 7.05 8.92 -4.95
C SER A 7 6.48 7.55 -5.30
N LEU A 8 6.56 6.59 -4.36
CA LEU A 8 5.86 5.30 -4.48
C LEU A 8 4.34 5.50 -4.54
N ALA A 9 3.76 6.25 -3.61
CA ALA A 9 2.33 6.52 -3.57
C ALA A 9 1.85 7.21 -4.86
N ALA A 10 2.56 8.22 -5.34
CA ALA A 10 2.23 8.91 -6.58
C ALA A 10 2.27 7.97 -7.80
N ARG A 11 3.28 7.10 -7.90
CA ARG A 11 3.39 6.11 -8.98
C ARG A 11 2.25 5.08 -8.95
N LEU A 12 1.90 4.60 -7.75
CA LEU A 12 0.78 3.65 -7.58
C LEU A 12 -0.57 4.32 -7.88
N ALA A 13 -0.76 5.57 -7.46
CA ALA A 13 -1.96 6.34 -7.76
C ALA A 13 -2.12 6.54 -9.27
N LEU A 14 -1.06 6.98 -9.96
CA LEU A 14 -1.07 7.14 -11.41
C LEU A 14 -1.37 5.82 -12.13
N ARG A 15 -0.70 4.71 -11.73
CA ARG A 15 -0.96 3.39 -12.32
C ARG A 15 -2.38 2.91 -12.06
N GLY A 16 -2.93 3.13 -10.87
CA GLY A 16 -4.31 2.77 -10.53
C GLY A 16 -5.36 3.62 -11.26
N LEU A 17 -5.03 4.86 -11.63
CA LEU A 17 -5.89 5.69 -12.49
C LEU A 17 -5.87 5.22 -13.95
N LEU A 18 -4.73 4.72 -14.43
CA LEU A 18 -4.57 4.22 -15.81
C LEU A 18 -5.10 2.78 -15.99
N ASP A 19 -5.06 1.96 -14.94
CA ASP A 19 -5.61 0.59 -14.91
C ASP A 19 -6.67 0.51 -13.79
N PRO A 20 -7.97 0.65 -14.12
CA PRO A 20 -9.05 0.66 -13.13
C PRO A 20 -9.13 -0.62 -12.30
N ARG A 21 -8.76 -1.77 -12.87
CA ARG A 21 -8.76 -3.05 -12.15
C ARG A 21 -7.67 -3.04 -11.08
N LEU A 22 -6.47 -2.60 -11.44
CA LEU A 22 -5.38 -2.40 -10.47
C LEU A 22 -5.75 -1.35 -9.41
N GLY A 23 -6.43 -0.27 -9.80
CA GLY A 23 -6.94 0.74 -8.87
C GLY A 23 -7.84 0.13 -7.79
N ILE A 24 -8.78 -0.74 -8.20
CA ILE A 24 -9.65 -1.47 -7.27
C ILE A 24 -8.83 -2.39 -6.35
N ASP A 25 -7.88 -3.16 -6.88
CA ASP A 25 -7.02 -4.04 -6.07
C ASP A 25 -6.24 -3.26 -5.00
N LEU A 26 -5.67 -2.12 -5.39
CA LEU A 26 -4.91 -1.24 -4.49
C LEU A 26 -5.81 -0.64 -3.41
N LEU A 27 -7.04 -0.21 -3.77
CA LEU A 27 -8.01 0.30 -2.82
C LEU A 27 -8.45 -0.78 -1.83
N ARG A 28 -8.77 -2.00 -2.29
CA ARG A 28 -9.11 -3.14 -1.43
C ARG A 28 -7.97 -3.49 -0.47
N THR A 29 -6.74 -3.50 -0.98
CA THR A 29 -5.55 -3.76 -0.18
C THR A 29 -5.37 -2.69 0.91
N THR A 30 -5.47 -1.42 0.53
CA THR A 30 -5.39 -0.29 1.46
C THR A 30 -6.49 -0.37 2.51
N TRP A 31 -7.73 -0.66 2.10
CA TRP A 31 -8.88 -0.78 2.99
C TRP A 31 -8.73 -1.91 4.01
N ALA A 32 -8.18 -3.04 3.61
CA ALA A 32 -7.98 -4.18 4.49
C ALA A 32 -6.90 -3.91 5.57
N PHE A 33 -5.90 -3.09 5.26
CA PHE A 33 -4.84 -2.71 6.22
C PHE A 33 -5.09 -1.36 6.90
N ARG A 34 -6.22 -0.71 6.63
CA ARG A 34 -6.53 0.61 7.17
C ARG A 34 -6.43 0.63 8.69
N ARG A 35 -5.91 1.73 9.22
CA ARG A 35 -5.94 1.98 10.66
C ARG A 35 -7.39 2.10 11.16
N ARG A 36 -7.71 1.50 12.30
CA ARG A 36 -9.01 1.72 12.98
C ARG A 36 -9.10 3.18 13.45
N ALA A 37 -10.28 3.78 13.37
CA ALA A 37 -10.50 5.19 13.72
C ALA A 37 -9.64 6.18 12.90
N TRP A 38 -9.39 5.88 11.62
CA TRP A 38 -8.68 6.81 10.73
C TRP A 38 -9.36 8.18 10.64
N TRP A 39 -10.67 8.26 10.87
CA TRP A 39 -11.45 9.50 10.91
C TRP A 39 -11.21 10.38 12.14
N THR A 40 -10.50 9.91 13.18
CA THR A 40 -10.26 10.71 14.39
C THR A 40 -8.96 11.50 14.35
N ARG A 41 -8.10 11.30 13.34
CA ARG A 41 -6.83 12.02 13.17
C ARG A 41 -6.60 12.38 11.71
N ALA A 42 -6.15 13.61 11.48
CA ALA A 42 -5.62 14.02 10.18
C ALA A 42 -4.51 13.03 9.72
N PRO A 43 -4.44 12.65 8.44
CA PRO A 43 -5.14 13.25 7.29
C PRO A 43 -6.55 12.72 7.02
N PHE A 44 -7.19 11.98 7.95
CA PHE A 44 -8.55 11.44 7.79
C PHE A 44 -8.71 10.54 6.55
N LEU A 45 -7.62 9.91 6.12
CA LEU A 45 -7.62 8.96 5.02
C LEU A 45 -7.51 7.54 5.58
N PRO A 46 -8.17 6.54 4.97
CA PRO A 46 -8.10 5.14 5.38
C PRO A 46 -6.76 4.51 4.97
N LEU A 47 -5.65 5.11 5.42
CA LEU A 47 -4.30 4.64 5.12
C LEU A 47 -3.90 3.49 6.05
N PRO A 48 -2.97 2.63 5.61
CA PRO A 48 -2.41 1.59 6.47
C PRO A 48 -1.71 2.17 7.69
N ASP A 49 -1.73 1.44 8.81
CA ASP A 49 -1.05 1.89 10.02
C ASP A 49 0.48 1.95 9.79
N PRO A 50 1.16 3.07 10.11
CA PRO A 50 2.61 3.20 9.88
C PRO A 50 3.43 2.23 10.74
N THR A 51 2.93 1.80 11.90
CA THR A 51 3.56 0.79 12.75
C THR A 51 3.52 -0.57 12.05
N TYR A 52 2.37 -0.91 11.46
CA TYR A 52 2.22 -2.12 10.67
C TYR A 52 3.13 -2.09 9.43
N LEU A 53 3.16 -0.97 8.70
CA LEU A 53 4.04 -0.82 7.53
C LEU A 53 5.51 -0.98 7.90
N ARG A 54 5.96 -0.36 8.99
CA ARG A 54 7.34 -0.47 9.48
C ARG A 54 7.73 -1.93 9.77
N TRP A 55 6.89 -2.64 10.53
CA TRP A 55 7.08 -4.07 10.79
C TRP A 55 7.07 -4.89 9.50
N ARG A 56 6.19 -4.56 8.55
CA ARG A 56 6.12 -5.25 7.26
C ARG A 56 7.38 -5.04 6.43
N MET A 57 7.97 -3.84 6.46
CA MET A 57 9.22 -3.55 5.75
C MET A 57 10.39 -4.28 6.39
N TYR A 58 10.48 -4.28 7.73
CA TYR A 58 11.48 -5.06 8.43
C TYR A 58 11.41 -6.55 8.09
N THR A 59 10.21 -7.14 8.08
CA THR A 59 10.06 -8.58 7.79
C THR A 59 10.26 -8.95 6.32
N ALA A 60 9.93 -8.06 5.37
CA ALA A 60 10.08 -8.33 3.94
C ALA A 60 11.47 -7.97 3.39
N TYR A 61 12.07 -6.90 3.90
CA TYR A 61 13.24 -6.25 3.32
C TYR A 61 14.41 -6.12 4.33
N ALA A 62 14.27 -6.66 5.55
CA ALA A 62 15.27 -6.55 6.63
C ALA A 62 15.60 -5.10 7.06
N ASP A 63 14.78 -4.13 6.66
CA ASP A 63 14.94 -2.71 6.98
C ASP A 63 13.56 -2.07 7.22
N GLU A 64 13.41 -1.41 8.36
CA GLU A 64 12.17 -0.78 8.78
C GLU A 64 11.81 0.50 8.00
N HIS A 65 12.81 1.09 7.33
CA HIS A 65 12.68 2.28 6.50
C HIS A 65 12.71 1.98 5.00
N ALA A 66 12.80 0.72 4.62
CA ALA A 66 12.76 0.31 3.22
C ALA A 66 11.47 0.81 2.55
N VAL A 67 11.61 1.35 1.34
CA VAL A 67 10.49 1.68 0.47
C VAL A 67 10.43 0.59 -0.60
N PRO A 68 9.32 -0.18 -0.68
CA PRO A 68 9.23 -1.30 -1.59
C PRO A 68 9.18 -0.81 -3.04
N PRO A 69 9.71 -1.57 -4.01
CA PRO A 69 9.46 -1.34 -5.42
C PRO A 69 7.95 -1.30 -5.70
N ALA A 70 7.51 -0.41 -6.59
CA ALA A 70 6.09 -0.31 -6.95
C ALA A 70 5.53 -1.62 -7.53
N GLU A 71 6.36 -2.40 -8.21
CA GLU A 71 5.99 -3.69 -8.78
C GLU A 71 5.67 -4.74 -7.72
N ASP A 72 6.38 -4.74 -6.59
CA ASP A 72 6.10 -5.65 -5.47
C ASP A 72 4.72 -5.35 -4.87
N VAL A 73 4.38 -4.07 -4.71
CA VAL A 73 3.07 -3.65 -4.21
C VAL A 73 1.95 -4.06 -5.17
N VAL A 74 2.15 -3.87 -6.47
CA VAL A 74 1.20 -4.29 -7.52
C VAL A 74 1.02 -5.81 -7.51
N ARG A 75 2.12 -6.57 -7.45
CA ARG A 75 2.09 -8.03 -7.40
C ARG A 75 1.36 -8.53 -6.15
N PHE A 76 1.62 -7.91 -5.00
CA PHE A 76 0.94 -8.24 -3.76
C PHE A 76 -0.56 -7.96 -3.83
N ALA A 77 -0.97 -6.81 -4.39
CA ALA A 77 -2.39 -6.47 -4.56
C ALA A 77 -3.11 -7.48 -5.47
N ARG A 78 -2.47 -7.90 -6.58
CA ARG A 78 -3.02 -8.93 -7.48
C ARG A 78 -3.11 -10.30 -6.80
N TRP A 79 -2.06 -10.70 -6.10
CA TRP A 79 -2.04 -11.95 -5.33
C TRP A 79 -3.17 -12.00 -4.30
N ARG A 80 -3.47 -10.87 -3.63
CA ARG A 80 -4.59 -10.80 -2.68
C ARG A 80 -5.93 -11.04 -3.35
N ARG A 81 -6.18 -10.47 -4.52
CA ARG A 81 -7.40 -10.75 -5.29
C ARG A 81 -7.47 -12.24 -5.65
N GLU A 82 -6.40 -12.79 -6.20
CA GLU A 82 -6.36 -14.19 -6.69
C GLU A 82 -6.51 -15.20 -5.55
N THR A 83 -5.90 -14.93 -4.40
CA THR A 83 -5.87 -15.87 -3.26
C THR A 83 -7.04 -15.68 -2.30
N MET A 84 -7.49 -14.44 -2.08
CA MET A 84 -8.53 -14.11 -1.10
C MET A 84 -9.91 -13.87 -1.73
N GLY A 85 -10.02 -13.89 -3.08
CA GLY A 85 -11.27 -13.63 -3.79
C GLY A 85 -11.84 -12.22 -3.60
N LEU A 86 -11.00 -11.27 -3.16
CA LEU A 86 -11.42 -9.91 -2.81
C LEU A 86 -11.58 -9.00 -4.01
#